data_AF-A0A3D5FHY4-F1
#
_entry.id   AF-A0A3D5FHY4-F1
#
_cell.length_a   1.000
_cell.length_b   1.000
_cell.length_c   1.000
_cell.angle_alpha   90.00
_cell.angle_beta   90.00
_cell.angle_gamma   90.00
#
_symmetry.space_group_name_H-M   'P 1'
#
loop_
_entity.id
_entity.type
_entity.pdbx_description
1 polymer ?
#
loop_
_entity_poly.entity_id
_entity_poly.type
_entity_poly.pdbx_seq_one_letter_code
_entity_poly.pdbx_strand_id
1 'polypeptide(L)'
;MTDGDLHQAQCLADELGAWIWERRATWHFPRYTTAKTLDQLGENPPRPLVLADRDDNTGGGAPGDSTGVLRTFIERGLQDACVLYIVDPEAVEQCLAAGAGAQIDLQVGAKSSPMQGEPVAMR
;
A
#
# COMPACT_ATOMS: atom_id res chain seq x y z
N MET A 1 -25.81 0.68 -22.45
CA MET A 1 -26.20 0.04 -23.72
C MET A 1 -27.68 0.31 -23.91
N THR A 2 -28.08 0.93 -25.02
CA THR A 2 -29.44 1.43 -25.30
C THR A 2 -29.92 0.99 -26.69
N ASP A 3 -29.43 -0.16 -27.18
CA ASP A 3 -29.84 -0.76 -28.46
C ASP A 3 -29.80 0.17 -29.68
N GLY A 4 -28.86 1.12 -29.70
CA GLY A 4 -28.68 2.08 -30.79
C GLY A 4 -29.39 3.43 -30.62
N ASP A 5 -30.16 3.62 -29.54
CA ASP A 5 -30.75 4.92 -29.22
C ASP A 5 -29.69 5.86 -28.61
N LEU A 6 -29.23 6.81 -29.42
CA LEU A 6 -28.22 7.80 -29.05
C LEU A 6 -28.76 8.84 -28.06
N HIS A 7 -30.03 9.23 -28.15
CA HIS A 7 -30.60 10.22 -27.24
C HIS A 7 -30.74 9.62 -25.84
N GLN A 8 -31.30 8.41 -25.74
CA GLN A 8 -31.39 7.71 -24.47
C GLN A 8 -30.00 7.41 -23.87
N ALA A 9 -29.02 7.05 -24.71
CA ALA A 9 -27.64 6.86 -24.26
C ALA A 9 -27.08 8.12 -23.59
N GLN A 10 -27.27 9.29 -24.23
CA GLN A 10 -26.79 10.56 -23.71
C GLN A 10 -27.48 10.94 -22.39
N CYS A 11 -28.81 10.81 -22.32
CA CYS A 11 -29.55 11.11 -21.09
C CYS A 11 -29.07 10.27 -19.90
N LEU A 12 -28.86 8.97 -20.09
CA LEU A 12 -28.38 8.08 -19.02
C LEU A 12 -26.92 8.37 -18.65
N ALA A 13 -26.08 8.75 -19.63
CA ALA A 13 -24.70 9.15 -19.36
C ALA A 13 -24.65 10.45 -18.54
N ASP A 14 -25.48 11.44 -18.87
CA ASP A 14 -25.59 12.70 -18.12
C ASP A 14 -26.12 12.47 -16.71
N GLU A 15 -27.13 11.62 -16.56
CA GLU A 15 -27.69 11.25 -15.25
C GLU A 15 -26.63 10.57 -14.37
N LEU A 16 -25.92 9.56 -14.90
CA LEU A 16 -24.86 8.88 -14.17
C LEU A 16 -23.70 9.83 -13.83
N GLY A 17 -23.33 10.69 -14.78
CA GLY A 17 -22.29 11.71 -14.60
C GLY A 17 -22.63 12.69 -13.49
N ALA A 18 -23.87 13.22 -13.48
CA ALA A 18 -24.38 14.07 -12.42
C ALA A 18 -24.39 13.32 -11.07
N TRP A 19 -24.88 12.08 -11.05
CA TRP A 19 -24.93 11.26 -9.83
C TRP A 19 -23.54 11.04 -9.21
N ILE A 20 -22.53 10.73 -10.03
CA ILE A 20 -21.12 10.59 -9.62
C ILE A 20 -20.60 11.93 -9.08
N TRP A 21 -20.80 13.01 -9.84
CA TRP A 21 -20.27 14.33 -9.50
C TRP A 21 -20.81 14.87 -8.19
N GLU A 22 -22.12 14.75 -7.96
CA GLU A 22 -22.79 15.14 -6.71
C GLU A 22 -22.18 14.43 -5.49
N ARG A 23 -21.74 13.18 -5.65
CA ARG A 23 -21.24 12.32 -4.58
C ARG A 23 -19.73 12.33 -4.42
N ARG A 24 -18.99 13.03 -5.29
CA ARG A 24 -17.51 13.04 -5.28
C ARG A 24 -16.90 13.31 -3.90
N ALA A 25 -17.51 14.20 -3.11
CA ALA A 25 -17.04 14.55 -1.77
C ALA A 25 -17.21 13.40 -0.75
N THR A 26 -18.19 12.51 -0.95
CA THR A 26 -18.53 11.41 -0.03
C THR A 26 -17.57 10.22 -0.11
N TRP A 27 -16.76 10.14 -1.17
CA TRP A 27 -15.81 9.05 -1.37
C TRP A 27 -14.44 9.33 -0.74
N HIS A 28 -14.27 10.51 -0.14
CA HIS A 28 -13.10 10.82 0.66
C HIS A 28 -13.32 10.40 2.10
N PHE A 29 -12.44 9.56 2.62
CA PHE A 29 -12.34 9.24 4.03
C PHE A 29 -11.02 9.80 4.60
N PRO A 30 -10.95 10.06 5.92
CA PRO A 30 -9.70 10.41 6.57
C PRO A 30 -8.62 9.36 6.28
N ARG A 31 -7.45 9.81 5.85
CA ARG A 31 -6.25 8.98 5.71
C ARG A 31 -5.39 9.15 6.95
N TYR A 32 -4.92 8.04 7.49
CA TYR A 32 -4.04 8.02 8.64
C TYR A 32 -2.73 7.34 8.25
N THR A 33 -1.62 7.86 8.78
CA THR A 33 -0.34 7.17 8.69
C THR A 33 -0.38 5.89 9.51
N THR A 34 0.48 4.92 9.17
CA THR A 34 0.64 3.68 9.95
C THR A 34 0.89 3.99 11.43
N ALA A 35 1.77 4.94 11.72
CA ALA A 35 2.05 5.40 13.08
C ALA A 35 0.79 5.90 13.82
N LYS A 36 -0.01 6.76 13.18
CA LYS A 36 -1.24 7.29 13.79
C LYS A 36 -2.30 6.20 14.00
N THR A 37 -2.39 5.24 13.07
CA THR A 37 -3.29 4.09 13.22
C THR A 37 -2.89 3.24 14.43
N LEU A 38 -1.59 2.99 14.62
CA LEU A 38 -1.08 2.28 15.80
C LEU A 38 -1.35 3.05 17.10
N ASP A 39 -1.20 4.38 17.09
CA ASP A 39 -1.52 5.22 18.26
C ASP A 39 -3.00 5.12 18.67
N GLN A 40 -3.90 5.08 17.69
CA GLN A 40 -5.34 4.96 17.95
C GLN A 40 -5.75 3.58 18.47
N LEU A 41 -4.99 2.54 18.12
CA LEU A 41 -5.24 1.17 18.54
C LEU A 41 -4.80 0.92 20.01
N GLY A 42 -3.85 1.72 20.51
CA GLY A 42 -3.34 1.60 21.88
C GLY A 42 -2.47 0.37 22.11
N GLU A 43 -2.21 0.05 23.39
CA GLU A 43 -1.24 -0.99 23.78
C GLU A 43 -1.74 -2.43 23.54
N ASN A 44 -3.06 -2.66 23.57
CA ASN A 44 -3.66 -3.99 23.48
C ASN A 44 -4.73 -4.08 22.37
N PRO A 45 -4.34 -3.95 21.08
CA PRO A 45 -5.28 -4.13 19.99
C PRO A 45 -5.76 -5.57 19.88
N PRO A 46 -6.98 -5.80 19.35
CA PRO A 46 -7.44 -7.13 18.97
C PRO A 46 -6.44 -7.83 18.04
N ARG A 47 -6.26 -9.15 18.21
CA ARG A 47 -5.34 -9.97 17.42
C ARG A 47 -6.08 -11.13 16.72
N PRO A 48 -5.71 -11.49 15.47
CA PRO A 48 -4.66 -10.87 14.66
C PRO A 48 -5.06 -9.48 14.14
N LEU A 49 -4.11 -8.55 14.15
CA LEU A 49 -4.26 -7.23 13.55
C LEU A 49 -3.65 -7.26 12.14
N VAL A 50 -4.43 -6.89 11.14
CA VAL A 50 -3.97 -6.76 9.75
C VAL A 50 -4.04 -5.29 9.35
N LEU A 51 -2.89 -4.74 8.98
CA LEU A 51 -2.78 -3.40 8.41
C LEU A 51 -2.59 -3.53 6.90
N ALA A 52 -3.52 -2.97 6.13
CA ALA A 52 -3.44 -2.97 4.68
C ALA A 52 -2.73 -1.70 4.19
N ASP A 53 -1.62 -1.85 3.48
CA ASP A 53 -0.99 -0.75 2.76
C ASP A 53 -1.82 -0.41 1.53
N ARG A 54 -2.65 0.63 1.65
CA ARG A 54 -3.61 0.98 0.60
C ARG A 54 -3.00 1.79 -0.52
N ASP A 55 -1.97 2.58 -0.22
CA ASP A 55 -1.36 3.48 -1.19
C ASP A 55 -0.35 2.74 -2.07
N ASP A 56 0.11 1.56 -1.65
CA ASP A 56 0.99 0.67 -2.41
C ASP A 56 0.37 -0.70 -2.73
N ASN A 57 -0.87 -0.67 -3.24
CA ASN A 57 -1.60 -1.87 -3.65
C ASN A 57 -1.28 -2.28 -5.10
N THR A 58 -0.60 -3.40 -5.28
CA THR A 58 -0.24 -3.96 -6.60
C THR A 58 -1.46 -4.33 -7.46
N GLY A 59 -2.57 -4.72 -6.84
CA GLY A 59 -3.84 -4.96 -7.55
C GLY A 59 -4.44 -3.69 -8.15
N GLY A 60 -4.08 -2.52 -7.63
CA GLY A 60 -4.42 -1.20 -8.18
C GLY A 60 -3.39 -0.65 -9.17
N GLY A 61 -2.31 -1.40 -9.46
CA GLY A 61 -1.22 -0.98 -10.32
C GLY A 61 -0.05 -0.29 -9.62
N ALA A 62 -0.02 -0.28 -8.28
CA ALA A 62 1.15 0.22 -7.55
C ALA A 62 2.34 -0.76 -7.65
N PRO A 63 3.58 -0.30 -7.45
CA PRO A 63 4.77 -1.14 -7.57
C PRO A 63 4.91 -2.23 -6.50
N GLY A 64 4.39 -2.02 -5.28
CA GLY A 64 4.48 -2.96 -4.16
C GLY A 64 5.81 -2.90 -3.39
N ASP A 65 6.58 -1.84 -3.55
CA ASP A 65 7.90 -1.67 -2.92
C ASP A 65 7.98 -0.55 -1.89
N SER A 66 6.86 0.02 -1.45
CA SER A 66 6.84 1.06 -0.41
C SER A 66 7.45 0.56 0.91
N THR A 67 8.17 1.46 1.60
CA THR A 67 8.83 1.13 2.87
C THR A 67 8.16 1.77 4.08
N GLY A 68 7.08 2.54 3.90
CA GLY A 68 6.44 3.31 4.98
C GLY A 68 5.97 2.45 6.17
N VAL A 69 5.33 1.31 5.89
CA VAL A 69 4.90 0.35 6.93
C VAL A 69 6.11 -0.29 7.61
N LEU A 70 7.06 -0.81 6.84
CA LEU A 70 8.27 -1.45 7.37
C LEU A 70 9.07 -0.49 8.29
N ARG A 71 9.29 0.74 7.84
CA ARG A 71 9.95 1.79 8.63
C ARG A 71 9.22 2.05 9.93
N THR A 72 7.89 2.20 9.88
CA THR A 72 7.09 2.40 11.08
C THR A 72 7.24 1.23 12.05
N PHE A 73 7.28 -0.02 11.56
CA PHE A 73 7.41 -1.20 12.42
C PHE A 73 8.76 -1.21 13.13
N ILE A 74 9.84 -0.90 12.41
CA ILE A 74 11.20 -0.80 12.97
C ILE A 74 11.30 0.35 13.97
N GLU A 75 10.85 1.54 13.61
CA GLU A 75 10.89 2.74 14.46
C GLU A 75 10.09 2.57 15.76
N ARG A 76 8.96 1.85 15.70
CA ARG A 76 8.14 1.52 16.86
C ARG A 76 8.64 0.30 17.63
N GLY A 77 9.67 -0.39 17.14
CA GLY A 77 10.20 -1.60 17.75
C GLY A 77 9.15 -2.71 17.87
N LEU A 78 8.22 -2.81 16.92
CA LEU A 78 7.14 -3.79 17.00
C LEU A 78 7.71 -5.22 17.01
N GLN A 79 7.23 -6.01 17.97
CA GLN A 79 7.52 -7.44 18.08
C GLN A 79 6.32 -8.24 17.58
N ASP A 80 6.53 -9.52 17.23
CA ASP A 80 5.50 -10.41 16.71
C ASP A 80 4.71 -9.80 15.53
N ALA A 81 5.43 -9.14 14.63
CA ALA A 81 4.92 -8.47 13.45
C ALA A 81 5.63 -8.97 12.20
N CYS A 82 4.92 -9.00 11.09
CA CYS A 82 5.50 -9.29 9.78
C CYS A 82 4.98 -8.29 8.74
N VAL A 83 5.83 -8.01 7.76
CA VAL A 83 5.44 -7.40 6.49
C VAL A 83 5.29 -8.54 5.49
N LEU A 84 4.14 -8.60 4.79
CA LEU A 84 3.81 -9.74 3.94
C LEU A 84 4.79 -9.89 2.77
N TYR A 85 5.05 -8.78 2.06
CA TYR A 85 6.02 -8.72 0.97
C TYR A 85 6.49 -7.28 0.77
N ILE A 86 7.66 -7.15 0.13
CA ILE A 86 8.17 -5.92 -0.49
C ILE A 86 8.76 -6.35 -1.85
N VAL A 87 8.35 -5.71 -2.93
CA VAL A 87 8.84 -6.01 -4.27
C VAL A 87 10.25 -5.42 -4.44
N ASP A 88 11.27 -6.28 -4.39
CA ASP A 88 12.66 -5.84 -4.53
C ASP A 88 13.51 -6.88 -5.28
N PRO A 89 13.53 -6.82 -6.63
CA PRO A 89 14.30 -7.77 -7.45
C PRO A 89 15.80 -7.76 -7.13
N GLU A 90 16.36 -6.59 -6.83
CA GLU A 90 17.79 -6.44 -6.53
C GLU A 90 18.15 -7.11 -5.19
N ALA A 91 17.32 -6.94 -4.15
CA ALA A 91 17.52 -7.64 -2.89
C ALA A 91 17.36 -9.16 -3.05
N VAL A 92 16.41 -9.61 -3.88
CA VAL A 92 16.25 -11.03 -4.21
C VAL A 92 17.50 -11.59 -4.88
N GLU A 93 18.09 -10.89 -5.86
CA GLU A 93 19.34 -11.31 -6.51
C GLU A 93 20.49 -11.44 -5.51
N GLN A 94 20.64 -10.48 -4.59
CA GLN A 94 21.67 -10.52 -3.54
C GLN A 94 21.45 -11.68 -2.57
N CYS A 95 20.21 -11.92 -2.12
CA CYS A 95 19.85 -13.07 -1.29
C CYS A 95 20.16 -14.40 -1.96
N LEU A 96 19.83 -14.54 -3.25
CA LEU A 96 20.10 -15.75 -4.02
C LEU A 96 21.61 -16.00 -4.18
N ALA A 97 22.39 -14.94 -4.41
CA ALA A 97 23.84 -15.03 -4.52
C ALA A 97 24.52 -15.42 -3.20
N ALA A 98 24.02 -14.92 -2.07
CA ALA A 98 24.54 -15.24 -0.73
C ALA A 98 24.23 -16.69 -0.29
N GLY A 99 23.09 -17.22 -0.75
CA GLY A 99 22.64 -18.57 -0.45
C GLY A 99 21.84 -18.68 0.85
N ALA A 100 21.06 -19.75 0.97
CA ALA A 100 20.17 -19.96 2.11
C ALA A 100 20.96 -20.05 3.42
N GLY A 101 20.48 -19.34 4.46
CA GLY A 101 21.11 -19.28 5.78
C GLY A 101 22.21 -18.22 5.92
N ALA A 102 22.60 -17.54 4.84
CA ALA A 102 23.51 -16.39 4.93
C ALA A 102 22.83 -15.19 5.61
N GLN A 103 23.65 -14.37 6.27
CA GLN A 103 23.26 -13.05 6.76
C GLN A 103 23.99 -12.01 5.93
N ILE A 104 23.25 -11.06 5.35
CA ILE A 104 23.80 -10.04 4.45
C ILE A 104 23.15 -8.69 4.75
N ASP A 105 23.92 -7.63 4.62
CA ASP A 105 23.39 -6.27 4.73
C ASP A 105 22.72 -5.88 3.40
N LEU A 106 21.48 -5.39 3.47
CA LEU A 106 20.66 -5.03 2.31
C LEU A 106 20.05 -3.63 2.46
N GLN A 107 19.73 -3.03 1.32
CA GLN A 107 18.81 -1.90 1.21
C GLN A 107 17.51 -2.42 0.61
N VAL A 108 16.45 -2.47 1.41
CA VAL A 108 15.18 -3.13 1.08
C VAL A 108 14.11 -2.12 0.68
N GLY A 109 13.50 -2.32 -0.49
CA GLY A 109 12.36 -1.57 -1.01
C GLY A 109 12.67 -0.15 -1.46
N ALA A 110 11.63 0.56 -1.90
CA ALA A 110 11.62 1.95 -2.36
C ALA A 110 12.62 2.26 -3.49
N LYS A 111 12.68 1.39 -4.48
CA LYS A 111 13.57 1.48 -5.64
C LYS A 111 12.84 1.86 -6.92
N SER A 112 11.52 1.69 -6.97
CA SER A 112 10.72 1.92 -8.16
C SER A 112 10.47 3.40 -8.46
N SER A 113 10.28 4.23 -7.41
CA SER A 113 10.16 5.69 -7.54
C SER A 113 10.41 6.41 -6.21
N PRO A 114 10.74 7.72 -6.22
CA PRO A 114 10.87 8.52 -5.00
C PRO A 114 9.60 8.60 -4.14
N MET A 115 8.43 8.28 -4.70
CA MET A 115 7.16 8.29 -3.95
C MET A 115 7.04 7.11 -2.98
N GLN A 116 7.85 6.07 -3.14
CA GLN A 116 7.80 4.85 -2.34
C GLN A 116 8.54 4.98 -1.00
N GLY A 117 9.19 6.13 -0.79
CA GLY A 117 10.01 6.43 0.38
C GLY A 117 11.48 6.19 0.07
N GLU A 118 12.21 5.78 1.10
CA GLU A 118 13.64 5.51 1.03
C GLU A 118 13.92 4.03 1.35
N PRO A 119 14.93 3.38 0.73
CA PRO A 119 15.32 2.02 1.06
C PRO A 119 15.69 1.84 2.54
N VAL A 120 15.27 0.72 3.13
CA VAL A 120 15.53 0.41 4.55
C VAL A 120 16.78 -0.45 4.67
N ALA A 121 17.76 0.01 5.44
CA ALA A 121 18.93 -0.79 5.77
C ALA A 121 18.54 -1.94 6.71
N MET A 122 18.84 -3.18 6.32
CA MET A 122 18.54 -4.39 7.07
C MET A 122 19.71 -5.37 7.04
N ARG A 123 19.77 -6.27 8.02
CA ARG A 123 20.77 -7.35 8.12
C ARG A 123 20.10 -8.69 8.41
#